data_AF-A0A420Y711-F1
#
_entry.id   AF-A0A420Y711-F1
#
_cell.length_a   1.000
_cell.length_b   1.000
_cell.length_c   1.000
_cell.angle_alpha   90.00
_cell.angle_beta   90.00
_cell.angle_gamma   90.00
#
_symmetry.space_group_name_H-M   'P 1'
#
loop_
_entity.id
_entity.type
_entity.pdbx_description
1 polymer ?
#
loop_
_entity_poly.entity_id
_entity_poly.type
_entity_poly.pdbx_seq_one_letter_code
_entity_poly.pdbx_strand_id
1 'polypeptide(L)'
;MTQHTMVSEKQPEHSHDASLAQSRHHSGVRPTRPRPRTEAEIAAVRVKNRRREYLERNPGYFSSAEHEFADPLLYDDLIRRFQSPTERQAEGKAKGYGRVLEGSLLRGEARLAKIKPDDEANADGADGADASVVAAREVTAKEADDLSLLPAPEHREEAEERWREFLRNRFVRGGDEDFDYETVDGNEEYDAWERRDQEEAWFEDEVPDWASEGGDYGTGGAGEGREARMLEGETGIQDY
;
A
#
# COMPACT_ATOMS: atom_id res chain seq x y z
N MET A 1 44.72 -15.87 83.00
CA MET A 1 44.01 -15.22 84.12
C MET A 1 43.56 -13.86 83.60
N THR A 2 42.30 -13.46 83.51
CA THR A 2 41.02 -14.05 83.93
C THR A 2 39.93 -13.34 83.10
N GLN A 3 38.94 -14.13 82.69
CA GLN A 3 37.73 -13.76 81.94
C GLN A 3 36.86 -12.72 82.67
N HIS A 4 36.06 -11.94 81.93
CA HIS A 4 34.63 -11.63 82.19
C HIS A 4 34.16 -10.51 81.23
N THR A 5 32.95 -10.40 80.68
CA THR A 5 31.78 -11.27 80.52
C THR A 5 30.84 -10.57 79.54
N MET A 6 30.08 -11.35 78.76
CA MET A 6 29.02 -10.95 77.84
C MET A 6 27.87 -10.18 78.50
N VAL A 7 27.26 -9.24 77.78
CA VAL A 7 25.79 -9.06 77.76
C VAL A 7 25.35 -8.69 76.34
N SER A 8 24.45 -9.51 75.81
CA SER A 8 23.62 -9.30 74.63
C SER A 8 22.87 -7.97 74.67
N GLU A 9 22.73 -7.29 73.53
CA GLU A 9 21.43 -6.74 73.15
C GLU A 9 21.29 -6.68 71.63
N LYS A 10 20.21 -7.28 71.15
CA LYS A 10 19.86 -7.51 69.76
C LYS A 10 19.01 -6.32 69.29
N GLN A 11 19.42 -5.64 68.22
CA GLN A 11 18.61 -4.65 67.51
C GLN A 11 18.68 -4.92 65.99
N PRO A 12 17.61 -4.62 65.24
CA PRO A 12 17.20 -5.41 64.10
C PRO A 12 17.61 -4.83 62.73
N GLU A 13 17.87 -5.76 61.82
CA GLU A 13 17.58 -5.77 60.38
C GLU A 13 17.58 -4.40 59.63
N HIS A 14 18.64 -4.17 58.85
CA HIS A 14 18.67 -3.18 57.78
C HIS A 14 17.55 -3.42 56.76
N SER A 15 16.51 -2.58 56.80
CA SER A 15 15.55 -2.43 55.70
C SER A 15 16.24 -1.71 54.55
N HIS A 16 16.78 -2.47 53.61
CA HIS A 16 17.20 -1.97 52.31
C HIS A 16 15.94 -1.57 51.53
N ASP A 17 15.75 -0.26 51.42
CA ASP A 17 15.33 0.47 50.23
C ASP A 17 14.63 -0.41 49.16
N ALA A 18 13.32 -0.56 49.33
CA ALA A 18 12.45 -1.11 48.30
C ALA A 18 12.41 -0.11 47.15
N SER A 19 13.38 -0.25 46.25
CA SER A 19 13.46 0.51 45.01
C SER A 19 12.12 0.38 44.30
N LEU A 20 11.52 1.55 44.07
CA LEU A 20 10.31 1.81 43.33
C LEU A 20 10.29 1.01 42.01
N ALA A 21 9.75 -0.21 42.04
CA ALA A 21 9.29 -0.90 40.84
C ALA A 21 8.04 -0.14 40.38
N GLN A 22 8.27 0.96 39.65
CA GLN A 22 7.24 1.58 38.84
C GLN A 22 6.79 0.53 37.83
N SER A 23 5.77 -0.22 38.22
CA SER A 23 4.91 -1.00 37.35
C SER A 23 4.40 -0.03 36.30
N ARG A 24 5.13 0.08 35.19
CA ARG A 24 4.63 0.67 33.95
C ARG A 24 3.54 -0.27 33.49
N HIS A 25 2.32 0.01 33.94
CA HIS A 25 1.10 -0.44 33.31
C HIS A 25 1.10 0.15 31.89
N HIS A 26 1.84 -0.49 30.99
CA HIS A 26 1.54 -0.42 29.58
C HIS A 26 0.15 -1.01 29.50
N SER A 27 -0.84 -0.15 29.27
CA SER A 27 -2.17 -0.56 28.84
C SER A 27 -1.98 -1.40 27.59
N GLY A 28 -1.86 -2.72 27.79
CA GLY A 28 -1.79 -3.70 26.75
C GLY A 28 -3.13 -3.73 26.05
N VAL A 29 -3.34 -2.79 25.12
CA VAL A 29 -4.33 -2.94 24.07
C VAL A 29 -3.86 -4.16 23.30
N ARG A 30 -4.39 -5.34 23.65
CA ARG A 30 -4.25 -6.52 22.80
C ARG A 30 -4.67 -6.09 21.40
N PRO A 31 -3.85 -6.27 20.35
CA PRO A 31 -4.28 -6.00 19.00
C PRO A 31 -5.55 -6.82 18.77
N THR A 32 -6.67 -6.13 18.61
CA THR A 32 -7.95 -6.78 18.35
C THR A 32 -7.82 -7.42 16.98
N ARG A 33 -8.17 -8.71 16.88
CA ARG A 33 -8.17 -9.37 15.57
C ARG A 33 -9.14 -8.60 14.66
N PRO A 34 -8.74 -8.26 13.42
CA PRO A 34 -9.62 -7.60 12.47
C PRO A 34 -10.91 -8.41 12.33
N ARG A 35 -12.03 -7.72 12.15
CA ARG A 35 -13.29 -8.39 11.82
C ARG A 35 -13.12 -9.18 10.52
N PRO A 36 -13.73 -10.37 10.38
CA PRO A 36 -13.74 -11.07 9.11
C PRO A 36 -14.42 -10.19 8.06
N ARG A 37 -13.81 -10.06 6.89
CA ARG A 37 -14.37 -9.29 5.77
C ARG A 37 -15.64 -9.97 5.26
N THR A 38 -16.63 -9.16 4.93
CA THR A 38 -17.84 -9.59 4.23
C THR A 38 -17.52 -9.96 2.78
N GLU A 39 -18.38 -10.77 2.14
CA GLU A 39 -18.20 -11.17 0.74
C GLU A 39 -18.14 -9.96 -0.21
N ALA A 40 -18.97 -8.94 0.05
CA ALA A 40 -18.94 -7.68 -0.71
C ALA A 40 -17.61 -6.94 -0.57
N GLU A 41 -17.02 -6.91 0.64
CA GLU A 41 -15.69 -6.31 0.84
C GLU A 41 -14.60 -7.12 0.15
N ILE A 42 -14.69 -8.45 0.13
CA ILE A 42 -13.74 -9.31 -0.59
C ILE A 42 -13.83 -9.06 -2.10
N ALA A 43 -15.05 -9.00 -2.66
CA ALA A 43 -15.26 -8.70 -4.07
C ALA A 43 -14.71 -7.31 -4.44
N ALA A 44 -14.95 -6.29 -3.62
CA ALA A 44 -14.41 -4.95 -3.83
C ALA A 44 -12.87 -4.91 -3.77
N VAL A 45 -12.25 -5.72 -2.90
CA VAL A 45 -10.79 -5.86 -2.84
C VAL A 45 -10.26 -6.53 -4.11
N ARG A 46 -10.92 -7.58 -4.62
CA ARG A 46 -10.54 -8.22 -5.89
C ARG A 46 -10.58 -7.25 -7.06
N VAL A 47 -11.66 -6.49 -7.20
CA VAL A 47 -11.77 -5.43 -8.23
C VAL A 47 -10.60 -4.44 -8.14
N LYS A 48 -10.28 -3.95 -6.94
CA LYS A 48 -9.15 -3.04 -6.76
C LYS A 48 -7.80 -3.69 -7.13
N ASN A 49 -7.61 -4.97 -6.80
CA ASN A 49 -6.39 -5.70 -7.14
C ASN A 49 -6.27 -5.91 -8.65
N ARG A 50 -7.36 -6.30 -9.34
CA ARG A 50 -7.39 -6.43 -10.80
C ARG A 50 -7.04 -5.12 -11.49
N ARG A 51 -7.63 -4.01 -11.04
CA ARG A 51 -7.33 -2.67 -11.56
C ARG A 51 -5.87 -2.25 -11.32
N ARG A 52 -5.28 -2.61 -10.19
CA ARG A 52 -3.84 -2.38 -9.95
C ARG A 52 -2.98 -3.19 -10.89
N GLU A 53 -3.30 -4.47 -11.07
CA GLU A 53 -2.55 -5.35 -11.96
C GLU A 53 -2.64 -4.90 -13.43
N TYR A 54 -3.81 -4.40 -13.84
CA TYR A 54 -3.96 -3.78 -15.16
C TYR A 54 -2.98 -2.62 -15.35
N LEU A 55 -2.82 -1.75 -14.35
CA LEU A 55 -1.89 -0.61 -14.43
C LEU A 55 -0.43 -1.05 -14.50
N GLU A 56 -0.04 -2.07 -13.75
CA GLU A 56 1.32 -2.66 -13.80
C GLU A 56 1.63 -3.21 -15.20
N ARG A 57 0.67 -3.88 -15.83
CA ARG A 57 0.82 -4.43 -17.19
C ARG A 57 0.71 -3.37 -18.29
N ASN A 58 0.05 -2.23 -18.01
CA ASN A 58 -0.22 -1.18 -18.98
C ASN A 58 0.40 0.17 -18.56
N PRO A 59 1.75 0.29 -18.55
CA PRO A 59 2.42 1.55 -18.20
C PRO A 59 2.08 2.69 -19.17
N GLY A 60 1.58 2.37 -20.37
CA GLY A 60 1.11 3.34 -21.37
C GLY A 60 -0.07 4.19 -20.90
N TYR A 61 -0.84 3.73 -19.90
CA TYR A 61 -1.95 4.48 -19.29
C TYR A 61 -1.50 5.89 -18.88
N PHE A 62 -0.44 5.99 -18.07
CA PHE A 62 0.06 7.25 -17.52
C PHE A 62 0.58 8.26 -18.56
N SER A 63 0.80 7.81 -19.80
CA SER A 63 1.28 8.69 -20.89
C SER A 63 0.14 9.38 -21.65
N SER A 64 -1.12 9.07 -21.33
CA SER A 64 -2.27 9.67 -22.01
C SER A 64 -2.39 11.17 -21.69
N ALA A 65 -2.64 11.97 -22.73
CA ALA A 65 -2.88 13.40 -22.59
C ALA A 65 -4.20 13.70 -21.85
N GLU A 66 -5.18 12.80 -21.90
CA GLU A 66 -6.49 12.99 -21.27
C GLU A 66 -6.40 13.13 -19.76
N HIS A 67 -5.36 12.56 -19.14
CA HIS A 67 -5.15 12.68 -17.70
C HIS A 67 -4.95 14.13 -17.24
N GLU A 68 -4.54 15.06 -18.12
CA GLU A 68 -4.45 16.48 -17.77
C GLU A 68 -5.78 17.08 -17.30
N PHE A 69 -6.90 16.47 -17.72
CA PHE A 69 -8.25 16.90 -17.38
C PHE A 69 -8.78 16.27 -16.10
N ALA A 70 -8.10 15.26 -15.56
CA ALA A 70 -8.50 14.58 -14.33
C ALA A 70 -8.54 15.56 -13.14
N ASP A 71 -7.49 16.35 -12.98
CA ASP A 71 -7.46 17.53 -12.11
C ASP A 71 -6.57 18.61 -12.77
N PRO A 72 -7.18 19.63 -13.38
CA PRO A 72 -6.44 20.66 -14.12
C PRO A 72 -5.51 21.52 -13.25
N LEU A 73 -5.78 21.66 -11.95
CA LEU A 73 -4.98 22.49 -11.04
C LEU A 73 -3.79 21.69 -10.51
N LEU A 74 -4.03 20.46 -10.07
CA LEU A 74 -2.99 19.56 -9.60
C LEU A 74 -1.99 19.26 -10.73
N TYR A 75 -2.46 19.09 -11.96
CA TYR A 75 -1.59 18.93 -13.12
C TYR A 75 -0.73 20.18 -13.40
N ASP A 76 -1.28 21.38 -13.22
CA ASP A 76 -0.54 22.64 -13.38
C ASP A 76 0.62 22.73 -12.37
N ASP A 77 0.33 22.38 -11.11
CA ASP A 77 1.28 22.48 -10.00
C ASP A 77 2.36 21.40 -10.02
N LEU A 78 1.99 20.15 -10.34
CA LEU A 78 2.92 19.02 -10.35
C LEU A 78 3.66 18.87 -11.69
N ILE A 79 3.00 19.05 -12.83
CA ILE A 79 3.62 18.78 -14.14
C ILE A 79 4.03 20.08 -14.83
N ARG A 80 3.09 20.99 -15.05
CA ARG A 80 3.34 22.18 -15.90
C ARG A 80 4.35 23.16 -15.29
N ARG A 81 4.44 23.22 -13.96
CA ARG A 81 5.45 24.00 -13.22
C ARG A 81 6.90 23.63 -13.60
N PHE A 82 7.18 22.35 -13.84
CA PHE A 82 8.52 21.85 -14.18
C PHE A 82 8.80 21.79 -15.68
N GLN A 83 7.78 21.95 -16.52
CA GLN A 83 7.96 22.04 -17.97
C GLN A 83 8.58 23.39 -18.38
N SER A 84 9.60 23.32 -19.22
CA SER A 84 10.19 24.51 -19.85
C SER A 84 9.25 25.17 -20.85
N PRO A 85 9.43 26.47 -21.17
CA PRO A 85 8.62 27.17 -22.18
C PRO A 85 8.68 26.51 -23.57
N THR A 86 9.82 25.88 -23.90
CA THR A 86 10.02 25.19 -25.18
C THR A 86 9.23 23.88 -25.23
N GLU A 87 9.26 23.08 -24.15
CA GLU A 87 8.47 21.85 -24.04
C GLU A 87 6.97 22.16 -24.13
N ARG A 88 6.48 23.19 -23.42
CA ARG A 88 5.07 23.61 -23.50
C ARG A 88 4.63 24.01 -24.90
N GLN A 89 5.49 24.69 -25.64
CA GLN A 89 5.19 25.07 -27.02
C GLN A 89 5.15 23.85 -27.95
N ALA A 90 6.06 22.89 -27.77
CA ALA A 90 6.06 21.65 -28.53
C ALA A 90 4.82 20.79 -28.23
N GLU A 91 4.48 20.66 -26.94
CA GLU A 91 3.29 19.95 -26.47
C GLU A 91 2.00 20.63 -26.98
N GLY A 92 1.90 21.96 -26.86
CA GLY A 92 0.75 22.71 -27.37
C GLY A 92 0.58 22.59 -28.89
N LYS A 93 1.70 22.51 -29.64
CA LYS A 93 1.66 22.23 -31.09
C LYS A 93 1.21 20.79 -31.38
N ALA A 94 1.66 19.81 -30.60
CA ALA A 94 1.29 18.41 -30.76
C ALA A 94 -0.19 18.16 -30.42
N LYS A 95 -0.69 18.77 -29.33
CA LYS A 95 -2.09 18.68 -28.89
C LYS A 95 -3.06 19.45 -29.79
N GLY A 96 -2.57 20.51 -30.43
CA GLY A 96 -3.38 21.41 -31.25
C GLY A 96 -4.16 22.43 -30.43
N TYR A 97 -4.70 23.44 -31.12
CA TYR A 97 -5.30 24.62 -30.49
C TYR A 97 -6.56 24.28 -29.65
N GLY A 98 -7.39 23.34 -30.11
CA GLY A 98 -8.63 22.95 -29.42
C GLY A 98 -8.38 22.41 -28.01
N ARG A 99 -7.47 21.43 -27.87
CA ARG A 99 -7.09 20.85 -26.57
C ARG A 99 -6.43 21.87 -25.64
N VAL A 100 -5.58 22.73 -26.17
CA VAL A 100 -4.96 23.82 -25.39
C VAL A 100 -6.02 24.80 -24.84
N LEU A 101 -7.05 25.09 -25.62
CA LEU A 101 -8.18 25.90 -25.17
C LEU A 101 -9.02 25.18 -24.10
N GLU A 102 -9.36 23.91 -24.31
CA GLU A 102 -10.10 23.09 -23.36
C GLU A 102 -9.39 23.04 -22.00
N GLY A 103 -8.10 22.73 -21.99
CA GLY A 103 -7.33 22.74 -20.75
C GLY A 103 -7.25 24.13 -20.11
N SER A 104 -7.24 25.20 -20.90
CA SER A 104 -7.26 26.58 -20.36
C SER A 104 -8.62 26.96 -19.78
N LEU A 105 -9.70 26.52 -20.39
CA LEU A 105 -11.07 26.70 -19.91
C LEU A 105 -11.27 25.96 -18.59
N LEU A 106 -10.96 24.66 -18.54
CA LEU A 106 -11.11 23.83 -17.35
C LEU A 106 -10.27 24.34 -16.17
N ARG A 107 -9.03 24.80 -16.41
CA ARG A 107 -8.23 25.47 -15.37
C ARG A 107 -8.87 26.77 -14.89
N GLY A 108 -9.44 27.56 -15.80
CA GLY A 108 -10.13 28.80 -15.47
C GLY A 108 -11.35 28.55 -14.60
N GLU A 109 -12.16 27.54 -14.96
CA GLU A 109 -13.34 27.10 -14.21
C GLU A 109 -12.98 26.56 -12.84
N ALA A 110 -11.97 25.69 -12.73
CA ALA A 110 -11.52 25.15 -11.44
C ALA A 110 -10.98 26.25 -10.50
N ARG A 111 -10.23 27.23 -11.02
CA ARG A 111 -9.80 28.40 -10.22
C ARG A 111 -10.99 29.24 -9.76
N LEU A 112 -11.97 29.43 -10.64
CA LEU A 112 -13.18 30.19 -10.30
C LEU A 112 -14.01 29.47 -9.24
N ALA A 113 -14.15 28.14 -9.34
CA ALA A 113 -14.83 27.31 -8.36
C ALA A 113 -14.20 27.43 -6.96
N LYS A 114 -12.86 27.48 -6.88
CA LYS A 114 -12.14 27.66 -5.60
C LYS A 114 -12.29 29.06 -4.99
N ILE A 115 -12.60 30.07 -5.80
CA ILE A 115 -12.81 31.47 -5.35
C ILE A 115 -14.27 31.71 -4.97
N LYS A 116 -15.23 31.07 -5.65
CA LYS A 116 -16.66 31.20 -5.33
C LYS A 116 -16.96 30.43 -4.04
N PRO A 117 -17.31 31.10 -2.93
CA PRO A 117 -17.76 30.38 -1.74
C PRO A 117 -19.07 29.63 -2.02
N ASP A 118 -19.31 28.55 -1.27
CA ASP A 118 -20.39 27.56 -1.37
C ASP A 118 -21.85 28.09 -1.27
N ASP A 119 -22.09 29.38 -1.48
CA ASP A 119 -23.45 29.95 -1.45
C ASP A 119 -24.33 29.46 -2.63
N GLU A 120 -23.73 28.88 -3.68
CA GLU A 120 -24.43 28.40 -4.89
C GLU A 120 -24.27 26.87 -5.12
N ALA A 121 -23.50 26.14 -4.29
CA ALA A 121 -23.16 24.74 -4.51
C ALA A 121 -24.23 23.71 -4.06
N ASN A 122 -25.37 24.18 -3.53
CA ASN A 122 -26.52 23.33 -3.19
C ASN A 122 -27.57 23.23 -4.33
N ALA A 123 -27.26 23.71 -5.54
CA ALA A 123 -28.16 23.58 -6.68
C ALA A 123 -27.96 22.23 -7.40
N ASP A 124 -28.79 21.25 -7.01
CA ASP A 124 -29.47 20.28 -7.88
C ASP A 124 -28.76 19.92 -9.20
N GLY A 125 -28.05 18.78 -9.22
CA GLY A 125 -27.54 18.20 -10.45
C GLY A 125 -27.10 16.74 -10.39
N ALA A 126 -27.29 16.04 -9.26
CA ALA A 126 -26.83 14.66 -9.07
C ALA A 126 -27.98 13.63 -9.07
N ASP A 127 -29.11 13.94 -9.71
CA ASP A 127 -30.25 13.02 -9.81
C ASP A 127 -30.02 12.05 -11.00
N GLY A 128 -29.13 11.07 -10.81
CA GLY A 128 -28.90 10.01 -11.80
C GLY A 128 -27.53 9.34 -11.81
N ALA A 129 -26.53 9.86 -11.08
CA ALA A 129 -25.22 9.22 -10.97
C ALA A 129 -25.24 8.09 -9.92
N ASP A 130 -24.57 6.97 -10.22
CA ASP A 130 -24.40 5.87 -9.27
C ASP A 130 -23.68 6.36 -8.00
N ALA A 131 -24.24 6.02 -6.83
CA ALA A 131 -23.74 6.49 -5.54
C ALA A 131 -22.27 6.10 -5.27
N SER A 132 -21.78 4.99 -5.85
CA SER A 132 -20.39 4.59 -5.74
C SER A 132 -19.47 5.50 -6.55
N VAL A 133 -19.91 5.96 -7.73
CA VAL A 133 -19.13 6.88 -8.59
C VAL A 133 -19.05 8.26 -7.94
N VAL A 134 -20.15 8.75 -7.38
CA VAL A 134 -20.17 10.03 -6.63
C VAL A 134 -19.23 9.97 -5.43
N ALA A 135 -19.28 8.87 -4.66
CA ALA A 135 -18.38 8.67 -3.53
C ALA A 135 -16.91 8.56 -3.95
N ALA A 136 -16.61 7.84 -5.05
CA ALA A 136 -15.26 7.75 -5.59
C ALA A 136 -14.72 9.13 -6.00
N ARG A 137 -15.55 9.93 -6.69
CA ARG A 137 -15.21 11.29 -7.12
C ARG A 137 -14.94 12.23 -5.95
N GLU A 138 -15.78 12.21 -4.91
CA GLU A 138 -15.57 13.02 -3.70
C GLU A 138 -14.26 12.66 -2.99
N VAL A 139 -13.94 11.36 -2.89
CA VAL A 139 -12.68 10.89 -2.30
C VAL A 139 -11.48 11.31 -3.16
N THR A 140 -11.57 11.23 -4.49
CA THR A 140 -10.48 11.69 -5.36
C THR A 140 -10.27 13.20 -5.30
N ALA A 141 -11.34 13.98 -5.15
CA ALA A 141 -11.24 15.43 -4.97
C ALA A 141 -10.53 15.78 -3.65
N LYS A 142 -10.89 15.08 -2.56
CA LYS A 142 -10.18 15.21 -1.27
C LYS A 142 -8.71 14.85 -1.38
N GLU A 143 -8.38 13.77 -2.12
CA GLU A 143 -6.99 13.36 -2.34
C GLU A 143 -6.20 14.41 -3.13
N ALA A 144 -6.81 15.04 -4.14
CA ALA A 144 -6.18 16.14 -4.87
C ALA A 144 -5.94 17.37 -3.97
N ASP A 145 -6.90 17.71 -3.10
CA ASP A 145 -6.72 18.78 -2.11
C ASP A 145 -5.62 18.43 -1.11
N ASP A 146 -5.57 17.20 -0.60
CA ASP A 146 -4.52 16.73 0.31
C ASP A 146 -3.13 16.84 -0.35
N LEU A 147 -2.99 16.41 -1.61
CA LEU A 147 -1.74 16.55 -2.38
C LEU A 147 -1.39 18.02 -2.65
N SER A 148 -2.37 18.90 -2.83
CA SER A 148 -2.17 20.34 -2.97
C SER A 148 -1.73 21.01 -1.66
N LEU A 149 -2.04 20.43 -0.50
CA LEU A 149 -1.62 20.92 0.82
C LEU A 149 -0.20 20.46 1.20
N LEU A 150 0.31 19.42 0.55
CA LEU A 150 1.70 19.00 0.72
C LEU A 150 2.67 20.10 0.24
N PRO A 151 3.90 20.15 0.80
CA PRO A 151 4.92 21.04 0.26
C PRO A 151 5.12 20.76 -1.22
N ALA A 152 5.30 21.82 -2.00
CA ALA A 152 5.58 21.72 -3.43
C ALA A 152 6.79 20.78 -3.64
N PRO A 153 6.71 19.85 -4.60
CA PRO A 153 7.80 18.92 -4.87
C PRO A 153 9.08 19.70 -5.22
N GLU A 154 10.22 19.18 -4.83
CA GLU A 154 11.52 19.84 -5.08
C GLU A 154 12.02 19.55 -6.50
N HIS A 155 11.65 18.38 -7.02
CA HIS A 155 12.16 17.85 -8.28
C HIS A 155 11.03 17.39 -9.20
N ARG A 156 11.29 17.45 -10.51
CA ARG A 156 10.35 17.01 -11.56
C ARG A 156 9.92 15.56 -11.37
N GLU A 157 10.86 14.67 -11.02
CA GLU A 157 10.60 13.24 -10.84
C GLU A 157 9.60 12.97 -9.70
N GLU A 158 9.78 13.63 -8.56
CA GLU A 158 8.87 13.56 -7.42
C GLU A 158 7.47 14.08 -7.79
N ALA A 159 7.41 15.19 -8.54
CA ALA A 159 6.15 15.76 -8.97
C ALA A 159 5.40 14.82 -9.94
N GLU A 160 6.12 14.21 -10.87
CA GLU A 160 5.57 13.19 -11.77
C GLU A 160 5.15 11.93 -11.01
N GLU A 161 5.86 11.53 -9.96
CA GLU A 161 5.49 10.38 -9.12
C GLU A 161 4.20 10.64 -8.35
N ARG A 162 4.08 11.80 -7.69
CA ARG A 162 2.84 12.21 -7.00
C ARG A 162 1.65 12.25 -7.97
N TRP A 163 1.88 12.73 -9.19
CA TRP A 163 0.86 12.75 -10.24
C TRP A 163 0.47 11.33 -10.69
N ARG A 164 1.44 10.44 -10.92
CA ARG A 164 1.18 9.02 -11.25
C ARG A 164 0.43 8.31 -10.12
N GLU A 165 0.79 8.58 -8.87
CA GLU A 165 0.10 8.03 -7.71
C GLU A 165 -1.36 8.49 -7.64
N PHE A 166 -1.61 9.79 -7.85
CA PHE A 166 -2.97 10.32 -7.95
C PHE A 166 -3.79 9.61 -9.04
N LEU A 167 -3.23 9.47 -10.26
CA LEU A 167 -3.90 8.78 -11.36
C LEU A 167 -4.15 7.30 -11.06
N ARG A 168 -3.18 6.61 -10.46
CA ARG A 168 -3.33 5.22 -10.02
C ARG A 168 -4.47 5.08 -9.02
N ASN A 169 -4.51 5.96 -8.03
CA ASN A 169 -5.49 5.96 -6.97
C ASN A 169 -6.91 6.32 -7.47
N ARG A 170 -7.00 7.23 -8.44
CA ARG A 170 -8.23 7.54 -9.18
C ARG A 170 -8.73 6.33 -9.97
N PHE A 171 -7.86 5.71 -10.77
CA PHE A 171 -8.21 4.57 -11.59
C PHE A 171 -8.68 3.36 -10.77
N VAL A 172 -7.94 3.01 -9.72
CA VAL A 172 -8.27 1.86 -8.85
C VAL A 172 -9.64 2.06 -8.18
N ARG A 173 -10.03 3.29 -7.87
CA ARG A 173 -11.35 3.59 -7.29
C ARG A 173 -12.48 3.65 -8.31
N GLY A 174 -12.18 3.71 -9.61
CA GLY A 174 -13.19 3.82 -10.66
C GLY A 174 -13.55 5.27 -11.00
N GLY A 175 -12.62 6.21 -10.78
CA GLY A 175 -12.85 7.64 -11.02
C GLY A 175 -12.66 8.07 -12.48
N ASP A 176 -12.30 7.16 -13.38
CA ASP A 176 -12.13 7.47 -14.80
C ASP A 176 -13.37 7.07 -15.59
N GLU A 177 -14.29 8.02 -15.77
CA GLU A 177 -15.60 7.80 -16.42
C GLU A 177 -15.48 7.38 -17.89
N ASP A 178 -14.39 7.76 -18.57
CA ASP A 178 -14.12 7.40 -19.96
C ASP A 178 -13.52 6.00 -20.14
N PHE A 179 -13.17 5.31 -19.04
CA PHE A 179 -12.57 3.99 -19.09
C PHE A 179 -13.62 2.89 -18.89
N ASP A 180 -13.59 1.89 -19.78
CA ASP A 180 -14.45 0.71 -19.67
C ASP A 180 -13.90 -0.31 -18.66
N TYR A 181 -14.29 -0.14 -17.39
CA TYR A 181 -13.87 -1.01 -16.29
C TYR A 181 -14.37 -2.45 -16.40
N GLU A 182 -15.42 -2.75 -17.19
CA GLU A 182 -15.92 -4.13 -17.33
C GLU A 182 -14.83 -5.06 -17.89
N THR A 183 -13.97 -4.53 -18.77
CA THR A 183 -12.85 -5.26 -19.38
C THR A 183 -11.79 -5.71 -18.38
N VAL A 184 -11.69 -5.03 -17.23
CA VAL A 184 -10.69 -5.30 -16.18
C VAL A 184 -11.34 -5.98 -14.99
N ASP A 185 -12.48 -5.47 -14.53
CA ASP A 185 -13.13 -5.92 -13.31
C ASP A 185 -13.65 -7.36 -13.41
N GLY A 186 -14.08 -7.79 -14.60
CA GLY A 186 -14.54 -9.15 -14.86
C GLY A 186 -13.44 -10.13 -15.26
N ASN A 187 -12.19 -9.68 -15.39
CA ASN A 187 -11.13 -10.47 -15.99
C ASN A 187 -10.21 -11.12 -14.95
N GLU A 188 -10.36 -12.44 -14.82
CA GLU A 188 -9.59 -13.27 -13.89
C GLU A 188 -8.10 -13.38 -14.24
N GLU A 189 -7.67 -12.97 -15.43
CA GLU A 189 -6.25 -12.98 -15.80
C GLU A 189 -5.42 -11.99 -14.96
N TYR A 190 -6.08 -10.97 -14.41
CA TYR A 190 -5.49 -9.98 -13.53
C TYR A 190 -5.46 -10.45 -12.06
N ASP A 191 -6.02 -11.63 -11.74
CA ASP A 191 -5.88 -12.28 -10.44
C ASP A 191 -4.55 -13.06 -10.33
N ALA A 192 -3.57 -12.80 -11.21
CA ALA A 192 -2.28 -13.49 -11.21
C ALA A 192 -1.52 -13.34 -9.88
N TRP A 193 -1.62 -12.17 -9.22
CA TRP A 193 -1.07 -11.98 -7.86
C TRP A 193 -1.84 -12.78 -6.81
N GLU A 194 -3.17 -12.85 -6.90
CA GLU A 194 -3.98 -13.67 -5.99
C GLU A 194 -3.61 -15.15 -6.12
N ARG A 195 -3.30 -15.61 -7.34
CA ARG A 195 -2.81 -16.97 -7.61
C ARG A 195 -1.43 -17.22 -7.04
N ARG A 196 -0.48 -16.30 -7.23
CA ARG A 196 0.88 -16.41 -6.69
C ARG A 196 0.89 -16.39 -5.16
N ASP A 197 0.12 -15.51 -4.53
CA ASP A 197 0.03 -15.43 -3.07
C ASP A 197 -0.60 -16.72 -2.49
N GLN A 198 -1.60 -17.30 -3.17
CA GLN A 198 -2.16 -18.60 -2.80
C GLN A 198 -1.14 -19.73 -2.94
N GLU A 199 -0.32 -19.70 -4.00
CA GLU A 199 0.76 -20.65 -4.21
C GLU A 199 1.84 -20.52 -3.12
N GLU A 200 2.28 -19.30 -2.79
CA GLU A 200 3.28 -19.05 -1.74
C GLU A 200 2.76 -19.48 -0.35
N ALA A 201 1.50 -19.19 -0.03
CA ALA A 201 0.86 -19.69 1.18
C ALA A 201 0.76 -21.23 1.21
N TRP A 202 0.47 -21.86 0.07
CA TRP A 202 0.48 -23.31 -0.04
C TRP A 202 1.88 -23.89 0.16
N PHE A 203 2.93 -23.27 -0.39
CA PHE A 203 4.33 -23.67 -0.17
C PHE A 203 4.80 -23.48 1.28
N GLU A 204 4.31 -22.45 2.00
CA GLU A 204 4.62 -22.24 3.42
C GLU A 204 3.93 -23.27 4.33
N ASP A 205 2.69 -23.65 4.02
CA ASP A 205 1.95 -24.70 4.75
C ASP A 205 2.45 -26.12 4.41
N GLU A 206 3.11 -26.30 3.26
CA GLU A 206 3.72 -27.56 2.86
C GLU A 206 5.00 -27.83 3.68
N VAL A 207 4.89 -28.67 4.72
CA VAL A 207 6.06 -29.21 5.41
C VAL A 207 6.71 -30.24 4.47
N PRO A 208 7.97 -30.06 4.03
CA PRO A 208 8.61 -31.02 3.17
C PRO A 208 8.66 -32.41 3.81
N ASP A 209 8.45 -33.48 3.03
CA ASP A 209 8.43 -34.87 3.53
C ASP A 209 9.72 -35.25 4.29
N TRP A 210 10.88 -34.69 3.89
CA TRP A 210 12.17 -34.86 4.57
C TRP A 210 12.25 -34.19 5.96
N ALA A 211 11.38 -33.23 6.25
CA ALA A 211 11.27 -32.58 7.57
C ALA A 211 10.26 -33.29 8.49
N SER A 212 9.46 -34.23 7.95
CA SER A 212 8.48 -35.00 8.73
C SER A 212 9.06 -36.28 9.32
N GLU A 213 10.25 -36.71 8.90
CA GLU A 213 10.93 -37.90 9.44
C GLU A 213 11.98 -37.51 10.51
N GLY A 214 11.48 -37.24 11.73
CA GLY A 214 12.20 -37.50 12.99
C GLY A 214 13.44 -36.65 13.29
N GLY A 215 13.22 -35.51 13.96
CA GLY A 215 14.27 -34.75 14.63
C GLY A 215 13.82 -34.22 15.98
N ASP A 216 13.39 -35.12 16.88
CA ASP A 216 13.24 -34.85 18.31
C ASP A 216 14.58 -34.32 18.85
N TYR A 217 14.70 -33.00 19.04
CA TYR A 217 15.78 -32.41 19.83
C TYR A 217 15.49 -32.62 21.32
N GLY A 218 15.44 -33.90 21.69
CA GLY A 218 15.42 -34.39 23.05
C GLY A 218 16.84 -34.68 23.52
N THR A 219 17.27 -33.88 24.49
CA THR A 219 18.39 -34.09 25.42
C THR A 219 18.95 -35.53 25.53
N GLY A 220 20.24 -35.68 25.22
CA GLY A 220 21.19 -36.59 25.91
C GLY A 220 21.02 -38.11 25.82
N GLY A 221 22.08 -38.79 25.36
CA GLY A 221 22.42 -40.14 25.83
C GLY A 221 22.54 -41.22 24.74
N ALA A 222 23.80 -41.64 24.53
CA ALA A 222 24.30 -42.91 23.99
C ALA A 222 23.33 -44.00 23.49
N GLY A 223 23.64 -44.55 22.31
CA GLY A 223 23.52 -46.00 22.04
C GLY A 223 22.77 -46.42 20.77
N GLU A 224 23.53 -47.01 19.83
CA GLU A 224 23.15 -48.15 18.97
C GLU A 224 22.13 -47.95 17.81
N GLY A 225 22.70 -47.67 16.63
CA GLY A 225 22.66 -48.58 15.47
C GLY A 225 21.38 -48.71 14.66
N ARG A 226 21.34 -48.09 13.46
CA ARG A 226 20.69 -48.65 12.24
C ARG A 226 21.43 -48.20 10.96
N GLU A 227 22.17 -49.17 10.43
CA GLU A 227 22.51 -49.47 9.02
C GLU A 227 22.44 -48.33 7.98
N ALA A 228 23.62 -47.86 7.60
CA ALA A 228 23.84 -47.08 6.39
C ALA A 228 23.59 -47.95 5.15
N ARG A 229 22.44 -47.75 4.48
CA ARG A 229 22.26 -48.22 3.11
C ARG A 229 23.13 -47.35 2.20
N MET A 230 24.27 -47.90 1.79
CA MET A 230 25.11 -47.32 0.74
C MET A 230 24.28 -47.25 -0.55
N LEU A 231 23.94 -46.05 -1.02
CA LEU A 231 23.45 -45.85 -2.38
C LEU A 231 24.66 -45.90 -3.32
N GLU A 232 24.81 -47.01 -4.03
CA GLU A 232 25.73 -47.12 -5.17
C GLU A 232 25.13 -46.31 -6.33
N GLY A 233 25.54 -45.05 -6.46
CA GLY A 233 25.27 -44.23 -7.63
C GLY A 233 26.33 -44.50 -8.70
N GLU A 234 25.99 -45.23 -9.74
CA GLU A 234 26.80 -45.35 -10.96
C GLU A 234 26.79 -44.01 -11.71
N THR A 235 27.80 -43.16 -11.50
CA THR A 235 28.01 -41.98 -12.34
C THR A 235 28.81 -42.36 -13.58
N GLY A 236 28.10 -42.75 -14.64
CA GLY A 236 28.65 -42.87 -15.99
C GLY A 236 29.01 -41.50 -16.56
N ILE A 237 30.27 -41.09 -16.43
CA ILE A 237 30.84 -39.94 -17.13
C ILE A 237 31.01 -40.32 -18.60
N GLN A 238 30.27 -39.66 -19.50
CA GLN A 238 30.44 -39.74 -20.94
C GLN A 238 31.37 -38.59 -21.37
N ASP A 239 32.63 -38.91 -21.64
CA ASP A 239 33.56 -37.98 -22.29
C ASP A 239 33.27 -37.95 -23.81
N TYR A 240 33.18 -36.73 -24.36
CA TYR A 240 33.26 -36.44 -25.81
C TYR A 240 34.71 -36.24 -26.24
#